data_AF-A0A3M6VLE0-F1
#
_entry.id   AF-A0A3M6VLE0-F1
#
_cell.length_a   1.000
_cell.length_b   1.000
_cell.length_c   1.000
_cell.angle_alpha   90.00
_cell.angle_beta   90.00
_cell.angle_gamma   90.00
#
_symmetry.space_group_name_H-M   'P 1'
#
loop_
_entity.id
_entity.type
_entity.pdbx_description
1 polymer ?
#
loop_
_entity_poly.entity_id
_entity_poly.type
_entity_poly.pdbx_seq_one_letter_code
_entity_poly.pdbx_strand_id
1 'polypeptide(L)'
;MAYYGRSGIERMTLVVDVDHTLTKLLECVSAWHELEYGVKVNVKEVTSSSWTSVWGNEDVETKRNAFYESKQFKTELAAVDGANEVLKTLRKFFSLLAITARPRFVEKQTREWLDHHFAGVFDKLIFVDEDNSDHLVARKKELFDELKVKIAVGSDADTLTEAAKDVEHVVVVGSLPWMKAAVELQSGVVQVDKWSVAKEVFDRLIEELDLQPLDKVAVGPRLARYTDDLVTVSTRKPAVFYANIINSKFTVQKQETIRLQASEAAITTAVQVAEILRMQNNSTTTRITTRYSLNRPKERGGYRVPKMELVLQRVAHEG
;
A
#
# COMPACT_ATOMS: atom_id res chain seq x y z
N MET A 1 -5.10 -8.11 27.22
CA MET A 1 -6.08 -8.18 26.13
C MET A 1 -6.80 -6.85 26.06
N ALA A 2 -6.66 -6.12 24.95
CA ALA A 2 -7.51 -4.98 24.64
C ALA A 2 -8.05 -5.24 23.23
N TYR A 3 -9.21 -5.89 23.18
CA TYR A 3 -10.12 -5.76 22.05
C TYR A 3 -10.63 -4.33 22.13
N TYR A 4 -9.99 -3.41 21.41
CA TYR A 4 -10.56 -2.08 21.22
C TYR A 4 -11.77 -2.23 20.32
N GLY A 5 -12.94 -2.07 20.93
CA GLY A 5 -14.22 -2.16 20.27
C GLY A 5 -14.33 -1.18 19.11
N ARG A 6 -14.67 -1.72 17.95
CA ARG A 6 -15.90 -1.31 17.29
C ARG A 6 -16.76 -2.55 17.12
N SER A 7 -17.73 -2.72 18.01
CA SER A 7 -18.92 -3.49 17.66
C SER A 7 -19.66 -2.65 16.62
N GLY A 8 -19.35 -2.93 15.36
CA GLY A 8 -19.97 -2.32 14.20
C GLY A 8 -19.87 -3.35 13.10
N ILE A 9 -20.95 -3.54 12.35
CA ILE A 9 -21.01 -4.45 11.19
C ILE A 9 -19.70 -4.28 10.39
N GLU A 10 -18.93 -5.35 10.27
CA GLU A 10 -17.65 -5.33 9.55
C GLU A 10 -17.97 -5.06 8.08
N ARG A 11 -17.73 -3.82 7.62
CA ARG A 11 -17.96 -3.44 6.22
C ARG A 11 -17.07 -4.29 5.32
N MET A 12 -17.61 -4.67 4.17
CA MET A 12 -16.87 -5.42 3.18
C MET A 12 -15.61 -4.68 2.71
N THR A 13 -14.49 -5.39 2.61
CA THR A 13 -13.19 -4.79 2.25
C THR A 13 -13.07 -4.60 0.74
N LEU A 14 -12.88 -3.34 0.33
CA LEU A 14 -12.52 -2.94 -1.02
C LEU A 14 -11.12 -2.31 -0.97
N VAL A 15 -10.19 -2.88 -1.75
CA VAL A 15 -8.80 -2.39 -1.84
C VAL A 15 -8.56 -1.70 -3.17
N VAL A 16 -7.84 -0.57 -3.14
CA VAL A 16 -7.55 0.25 -4.32
C VAL A 16 -6.04 0.45 -4.44
N ASP A 17 -5.47 0.05 -5.58
CA ASP A 17 -4.06 0.33 -5.88
C ASP A 17 -3.84 1.84 -6.00
N VAL A 18 -2.71 2.36 -5.54
CA VAL A 18 -2.45 3.82 -5.55
C VAL A 18 -1.88 4.28 -6.89
N ASP A 19 -0.85 3.57 -7.35
CA ASP A 19 -0.04 3.97 -8.51
C ASP A 19 -0.82 3.70 -9.80
N HIS A 20 -0.85 4.71 -10.69
CA HIS A 20 -1.62 4.74 -11.94
C HIS A 20 -3.16 4.75 -11.81
N THR A 21 -3.69 4.24 -10.69
CA THR A 21 -5.13 4.10 -10.44
C THR A 21 -5.71 5.34 -9.75
N LEU A 22 -5.02 5.84 -8.72
CA LEU A 22 -5.35 7.09 -8.02
C LEU A 22 -4.45 8.24 -8.45
N THR A 23 -3.24 7.93 -8.91
CA THR A 23 -2.19 8.90 -9.24
C THR A 23 -1.86 8.85 -10.72
N LYS A 24 -1.56 9.99 -11.33
CA LYS A 24 -1.02 10.07 -12.70
C LYS A 24 0.50 9.82 -12.70
N LEU A 25 0.93 8.68 -12.11
CA LEU A 25 2.35 8.41 -11.85
C LEU A 25 3.21 8.38 -13.12
N LEU A 26 2.72 7.74 -14.19
CA LEU A 26 3.47 7.63 -15.45
C LEU A 26 3.70 8.99 -16.10
N GLU A 27 2.70 9.88 -16.03
CA GLU A 27 2.82 11.26 -16.52
C GLU A 27 3.84 12.03 -15.67
N CYS A 28 3.74 11.94 -14.34
CA CYS A 28 4.63 12.62 -13.41
C CYS A 28 6.09 12.19 -13.58
N VAL A 29 6.35 10.89 -13.73
CA VAL A 29 7.71 10.37 -13.89
C VAL A 29 8.29 10.68 -15.26
N SER A 30 7.46 10.69 -16.31
CA SER A 30 7.87 11.09 -17.64
C SER A 30 8.28 12.56 -17.67
N ALA A 31 7.49 13.44 -17.04
CA ALA A 31 7.79 14.86 -16.92
C ALA A 31 9.06 15.12 -16.10
N TRP A 32 9.25 14.39 -14.98
CA TRP A 32 10.49 14.47 -14.20
C TRP A 32 11.71 14.06 -15.03
N HIS A 33 11.64 12.94 -15.74
CA HIS A 33 12.77 12.43 -16.51
C HIS A 33 13.14 13.38 -17.67
N GLU A 34 12.16 13.96 -18.35
CA GLU A 34 12.40 14.97 -19.39
C GLU A 34 13.07 16.22 -18.81
N LEU A 35 12.67 16.67 -17.62
CA LEU A 35 13.29 17.81 -16.96
C LEU A 35 14.72 17.53 -16.49
N GLU A 36 14.96 16.38 -15.86
CA GLU A 36 16.25 16.05 -15.23
C GLU A 36 17.31 15.65 -16.27
N TYR A 37 16.91 14.91 -17.32
CA TYR A 37 17.84 14.33 -18.28
C TYR A 37 17.73 14.91 -19.69
N GLY A 38 16.74 15.79 -19.95
CA GLY A 38 16.48 16.32 -21.29
C GLY A 38 15.96 15.26 -22.29
N VAL A 39 15.56 14.08 -21.79
CA VAL A 39 15.11 12.95 -22.61
C VAL A 39 13.67 12.63 -22.28
N LYS A 40 12.81 12.70 -23.30
CA LYS A 40 11.39 12.37 -23.15
C LYS A 40 11.17 10.86 -23.10
N VAL A 41 10.40 10.41 -22.12
CA VAL A 41 9.92 9.02 -22.07
C VAL A 41 8.86 8.82 -23.15
N ASN A 42 9.07 7.83 -24.03
CA ASN A 42 8.04 7.42 -24.98
C ASN A 42 7.03 6.50 -24.27
N VAL A 43 5.99 7.11 -23.71
CA VAL A 43 4.95 6.40 -22.94
C VAL A 43 4.32 5.23 -23.72
N LYS A 44 4.25 5.31 -25.06
CA LYS A 44 3.70 4.22 -25.90
C LYS A 44 4.60 2.99 -26.00
N GLU A 45 5.89 3.15 -25.72
CA GLU A 45 6.87 2.05 -25.74
C GLU A 45 7.07 1.41 -24.35
N VAL A 46 6.38 1.92 -23.32
CA VAL A 46 6.42 1.30 -21.99
C VAL A 46 5.59 0.02 -22.01
N THR A 47 6.27 -1.11 -21.83
CA THR A 47 5.74 -2.48 -21.95
C THR A 47 5.43 -3.17 -20.62
N SER A 48 5.73 -2.54 -19.48
CA SER A 48 5.34 -3.06 -18.15
C SER A 48 5.41 -1.97 -17.08
N SER A 49 4.96 -2.29 -15.87
CA SER A 49 5.08 -1.45 -14.67
C SER A 49 6.52 -1.38 -14.11
N SER A 50 7.48 -2.08 -14.72
CA SER A 50 8.90 -2.01 -14.32
C SER A 50 9.54 -0.68 -14.72
N TRP A 51 10.33 -0.09 -13.82
CA TRP A 51 11.13 1.11 -14.12
C TRP A 51 12.12 0.89 -15.28
N THR A 52 12.57 -0.34 -15.49
CA THR A 52 13.39 -0.70 -16.65
C THR A 52 12.65 -0.48 -17.96
N SER A 53 11.33 -0.67 -17.98
CA SER A 53 10.50 -0.40 -19.15
C SER A 53 10.36 1.09 -19.44
N VAL A 54 10.55 1.94 -18.42
CA VAL A 54 10.47 3.40 -18.53
C VAL A 54 11.80 4.01 -18.98
N TRP A 55 12.93 3.53 -18.44
CA TRP A 55 14.26 4.16 -18.62
C TRP A 55 15.34 3.26 -19.25
N GLY A 56 15.04 1.98 -19.50
CA GLY A 56 16.04 0.97 -19.82
C GLY A 56 16.76 0.42 -18.58
N ASN A 57 17.77 -0.42 -18.80
CA ASN A 57 18.49 -1.10 -17.72
C ASN A 57 19.49 -0.21 -16.96
N GLU A 58 19.89 0.92 -17.55
CA GLU A 58 20.97 1.75 -17.02
C GLU A 58 20.49 2.65 -15.87
N ASP A 59 21.16 2.52 -14.72
CA ASP A 59 20.94 3.31 -13.50
C ASP A 59 19.50 3.37 -13.00
N VAL A 60 18.70 2.34 -13.30
CA VAL A 60 17.26 2.30 -13.02
C VAL A 60 16.94 2.56 -11.54
N GLU A 61 17.71 1.96 -10.63
CA GLU A 61 17.51 2.11 -9.18
C GLU A 61 17.89 3.50 -8.69
N THR A 62 18.97 4.07 -9.24
CA THR A 62 19.41 5.44 -8.93
C THR A 62 18.36 6.44 -9.41
N LYS A 63 17.88 6.31 -10.65
CA LYS A 63 16.81 7.14 -11.22
C LYS A 63 15.52 7.00 -10.43
N ARG A 64 15.15 5.78 -10.03
CA ARG A 64 13.96 5.52 -9.21
C ARG A 64 14.04 6.29 -7.88
N ASN A 65 15.16 6.20 -7.18
CA ASN A 65 15.34 6.88 -5.90
C ASN A 65 15.35 8.41 -6.11
N ALA A 66 16.05 8.91 -7.13
CA ALA A 66 16.07 10.33 -7.48
C ALA A 66 14.66 10.87 -7.81
N PHE A 67 13.85 10.12 -8.56
CA PHE A 67 12.47 10.48 -8.86
C PHE A 67 11.64 10.62 -7.57
N TYR A 68 11.71 9.66 -6.67
CA TYR A 68 10.98 9.71 -5.41
C TYR A 68 11.43 10.84 -4.47
N GLU A 69 12.69 11.28 -4.60
CA GLU A 69 13.22 12.44 -3.88
C GLU A 69 12.97 13.77 -4.58
N SER A 70 12.56 13.74 -5.85
CA SER A 70 12.34 14.92 -6.68
C SER A 70 11.19 15.81 -6.18
N LYS A 71 11.20 17.06 -6.60
CA LYS A 71 10.08 18.00 -6.40
C LYS A 71 8.82 17.49 -7.10
N GLN A 72 8.96 16.88 -8.27
CA GLN A 72 7.86 16.42 -9.11
C GLN A 72 7.01 15.42 -8.35
N PHE A 73 7.64 14.37 -7.79
CA PHE A 73 6.92 13.40 -6.98
C PHE A 73 6.30 14.04 -5.73
N LYS A 74 7.05 14.91 -5.04
CA LYS A 74 6.63 15.49 -3.75
C LYS A 74 5.48 16.49 -3.86
N THR A 75 5.40 17.26 -4.95
CA THR A 75 4.46 18.39 -5.05
C THR A 75 3.63 18.45 -6.33
N GLU A 76 4.02 17.73 -7.38
CA GLU A 76 3.41 17.85 -8.71
C GLU A 76 2.70 16.56 -9.16
N LEU A 77 2.72 15.50 -8.34
CA LEU A 77 1.99 14.27 -8.59
C LEU A 77 0.48 14.51 -8.54
N ALA A 78 -0.17 14.48 -9.71
CA ALA A 78 -1.61 14.70 -9.82
C ALA A 78 -2.45 13.44 -9.49
N ALA A 79 -3.66 13.66 -8.98
CA ALA A 79 -4.66 12.60 -8.83
C ALA A 79 -5.37 12.32 -10.16
N VAL A 80 -5.88 11.09 -10.32
CA VAL A 80 -6.74 10.72 -11.44
C VAL A 80 -8.13 11.33 -11.24
N ASP A 81 -8.66 11.92 -12.30
CA ASP A 81 -9.93 12.66 -12.26
C ASP A 81 -11.12 11.73 -11.95
N GLY A 82 -12.03 12.19 -11.09
CA GLY A 82 -13.26 11.48 -10.71
C GLY A 82 -13.09 10.39 -9.64
N ALA A 83 -11.85 10.02 -9.28
CA ALA A 83 -11.58 8.94 -8.33
C ALA A 83 -12.12 9.25 -6.92
N ASN A 84 -11.89 10.47 -6.43
CA ASN A 84 -12.29 10.89 -5.09
C ASN A 84 -13.81 10.95 -4.95
N GLU A 85 -14.48 11.51 -5.96
CA GLU A 85 -15.94 11.64 -6.03
C GLU A 85 -16.62 10.28 -5.93
N VAL A 86 -16.10 9.28 -6.65
CA VAL A 86 -16.63 7.92 -6.61
C VAL A 86 -16.33 7.26 -5.28
N LEU A 87 -15.06 7.15 -4.89
CA LEU A 87 -14.65 6.41 -3.69
C LEU A 87 -15.28 6.97 -2.42
N LYS A 88 -15.43 8.29 -2.31
CA LYS A 88 -16.06 8.92 -1.14
C LYS A 88 -17.50 8.46 -0.94
N THR A 89 -18.25 8.21 -2.01
CA THR A 89 -19.63 7.72 -1.91
C THR A 89 -19.72 6.25 -1.50
N LEU A 90 -18.68 5.46 -1.80
CA LEU A 90 -18.60 4.03 -1.49
C LEU A 90 -18.33 3.73 -0.02
N ARG A 91 -17.82 4.70 0.75
CA ARG A 91 -17.53 4.53 2.19
C ARG A 91 -18.73 4.07 3.02
N LYS A 92 -19.96 4.37 2.58
CA LYS A 92 -21.18 3.94 3.29
C LYS A 92 -21.46 2.44 3.19
N PHE A 93 -20.80 1.76 2.26
CA PHE A 93 -20.96 0.32 2.01
C PHE A 93 -19.68 -0.46 2.33
N PHE A 94 -18.51 0.12 2.02
CA PHE A 94 -17.23 -0.59 2.05
C PHE A 94 -16.24 -0.02 3.06
N SER A 95 -15.38 -0.90 3.59
CA SER A 95 -14.11 -0.52 4.21
C SER A 95 -13.09 -0.30 3.11
N LEU A 96 -12.62 0.95 2.95
CA LEU A 96 -11.77 1.32 1.81
C LEU A 96 -10.31 1.30 2.22
N LEU A 97 -9.51 0.45 1.59
CA LEU A 97 -8.07 0.35 1.85
C LEU A 97 -7.29 0.79 0.61
N ALA A 98 -6.28 1.65 0.79
CA ALA A 98 -5.31 1.94 -0.26
C ALA A 98 -4.15 0.94 -0.18
N ILE A 99 -3.66 0.46 -1.32
CA ILE A 99 -2.48 -0.42 -1.39
C ILE A 99 -1.45 0.11 -2.40
N THR A 100 -0.16 0.00 -2.10
CA THR A 100 0.91 0.49 -2.97
C THR A 100 2.18 -0.36 -2.88
N ALA A 101 2.90 -0.45 -3.99
CA ALA A 101 4.23 -1.05 -4.09
C ALA A 101 5.37 -0.03 -3.92
N ARG A 102 5.06 1.24 -3.59
CA ARG A 102 6.08 2.27 -3.35
C ARG A 102 7.06 1.85 -2.25
N PRO A 103 8.32 2.29 -2.32
CA PRO A 103 9.28 2.01 -1.28
C PRO A 103 8.91 2.74 0.02
N ARG A 104 9.21 2.13 1.17
CA ARG A 104 8.84 2.66 2.50
C ARG A 104 9.40 4.04 2.82
N PHE A 105 10.52 4.45 2.21
CA PHE A 105 11.10 5.76 2.47
C PHE A 105 10.23 6.92 1.98
N VAL A 106 9.29 6.69 1.04
CA VAL A 106 8.29 7.70 0.60
C VAL A 106 6.93 7.56 1.29
N GLU A 107 6.85 6.79 2.37
CA GLU A 107 5.59 6.51 3.02
C GLU A 107 4.89 7.77 3.54
N LYS A 108 5.66 8.67 4.16
CA LYS A 108 5.13 9.93 4.69
C LYS A 108 4.47 10.75 3.58
N GLN A 109 5.18 10.92 2.46
CA GLN A 109 4.72 11.68 1.31
C GLN A 109 3.47 11.03 0.70
N THR A 110 3.44 9.69 0.62
CA THR A 110 2.27 8.96 0.10
C THR A 110 1.03 9.16 0.99
N ARG A 111 1.20 9.15 2.32
CA ARG A 111 0.12 9.43 3.27
C ARG A 111 -0.38 10.86 3.18
N GLU A 112 0.53 11.82 3.16
CA GLU A 112 0.20 13.24 3.03
C GLU A 112 -0.52 13.52 1.71
N TRP A 113 -0.08 12.88 0.64
CA TRP A 113 -0.72 12.95 -0.68
C TRP A 113 -2.15 12.40 -0.66
N LEU A 114 -2.36 11.22 -0.06
CA LEU A 114 -3.71 10.64 0.10
C LEU A 114 -4.60 11.49 0.99
N ASP A 115 -4.08 12.05 2.09
CA ASP A 115 -4.84 12.95 2.96
C ASP A 115 -5.24 14.25 2.24
N HIS A 116 -4.42 14.72 1.29
CA HIS A 116 -4.70 15.90 0.49
C HIS A 116 -5.76 15.64 -0.60
N HIS A 117 -5.57 14.60 -1.41
CA HIS A 117 -6.43 14.34 -2.58
C HIS A 117 -7.66 13.48 -2.27
N PHE A 118 -7.59 12.62 -1.24
CA PHE A 118 -8.61 11.65 -0.85
C PHE A 118 -8.98 11.80 0.62
N ALA A 119 -9.10 13.05 1.07
CA ALA A 119 -9.37 13.42 2.45
C ALA A 119 -10.57 12.65 3.03
N GLY A 120 -10.28 11.76 3.97
CA GLY A 120 -11.30 10.98 4.67
C GLY A 120 -11.93 9.85 3.86
N VAL A 121 -11.30 9.42 2.76
CA VAL A 121 -11.77 8.32 1.91
C VAL A 121 -11.28 6.96 2.42
N PHE A 122 -10.00 6.84 2.74
CA PHE A 122 -9.40 5.54 3.08
C PHE A 122 -9.37 5.31 4.58
N ASP A 123 -9.69 4.07 4.98
CA ASP A 123 -9.57 3.59 6.36
C ASP A 123 -8.12 3.23 6.72
N LYS A 124 -7.33 2.77 5.73
CA LYS A 124 -5.92 2.40 5.91
C LYS A 124 -5.13 2.50 4.61
N LEU A 125 -3.83 2.73 4.71
CA LEU A 125 -2.84 2.54 3.65
C LEU A 125 -1.98 1.30 3.95
N ILE A 126 -1.78 0.46 2.95
CA ILE A 126 -0.99 -0.77 3.00
C ILE A 126 0.15 -0.65 1.99
N PHE A 127 1.35 -0.98 2.42
CA PHE A 127 2.48 -1.17 1.51
C PHE A 127 2.71 -2.66 1.32
N VAL A 128 3.02 -3.06 0.09
CA VAL A 128 3.28 -4.46 -0.24
C VAL A 128 4.60 -4.96 0.39
N ASP A 129 5.57 -4.05 0.57
CA ASP A 129 6.89 -4.33 1.18
C ASP A 129 7.68 -5.42 0.45
N GLU A 130 7.67 -5.37 -0.88
CA GLU A 130 8.46 -6.24 -1.74
C GLU A 130 9.24 -5.42 -2.78
N ASP A 131 10.55 -5.69 -2.86
CA ASP A 131 11.49 -4.99 -3.75
C ASP A 131 11.72 -5.79 -5.05
N ASN A 132 11.41 -7.10 -5.04
CA ASN A 132 11.48 -7.93 -6.23
C ASN A 132 10.11 -7.98 -6.93
N SER A 133 10.05 -7.50 -8.18
CA SER A 133 8.87 -7.57 -9.03
C SER A 133 8.29 -8.98 -9.15
N ASP A 134 9.14 -10.01 -9.18
CA ASP A 134 8.74 -11.41 -9.33
C ASP A 134 7.92 -11.91 -8.13
N HIS A 135 8.08 -11.27 -6.97
CA HIS A 135 7.37 -11.62 -5.74
C HIS A 135 6.23 -10.66 -5.43
N LEU A 136 6.11 -9.55 -6.16
CA LEU A 136 5.13 -8.50 -5.88
C LEU A 136 3.69 -9.03 -5.96
N VAL A 137 3.40 -9.80 -7.00
CA VAL A 137 2.07 -10.42 -7.21
C VAL A 137 1.74 -11.39 -6.09
N ALA A 138 2.66 -12.30 -5.77
CA ALA A 138 2.50 -13.26 -4.69
C ALA A 138 2.25 -12.56 -3.34
N ARG A 139 2.95 -11.45 -3.07
CA ARG A 139 2.77 -10.70 -1.84
C ARG A 139 1.46 -9.92 -1.80
N LYS A 140 1.02 -9.32 -2.92
CA LYS A 140 -0.32 -8.72 -3.02
C LYS A 140 -1.42 -9.75 -2.76
N LYS A 141 -1.28 -10.95 -3.32
CA LYS A 141 -2.20 -12.07 -3.08
C LYS A 141 -2.30 -12.43 -1.59
N GLU A 142 -1.16 -12.62 -0.92
CA GLU A 142 -1.14 -12.88 0.53
C GLU A 142 -1.83 -11.76 1.33
N LEU A 143 -1.62 -10.50 0.96
CA LEU A 143 -2.28 -9.36 1.61
C LEU A 143 -3.79 -9.35 1.36
N PHE A 144 -4.23 -9.68 0.15
CA PHE A 144 -5.66 -9.77 -0.17
C PHE A 144 -6.35 -10.86 0.65
N ASP A 145 -5.70 -12.01 0.82
CA ASP A 145 -6.18 -13.10 1.68
C ASP A 145 -6.22 -12.68 3.17
N GLU A 146 -5.14 -12.07 3.67
CA GLU A 146 -5.03 -11.62 5.07
C GLU A 146 -6.09 -10.57 5.42
N LEU A 147 -6.39 -9.67 4.49
CA LEU A 147 -7.34 -8.57 4.65
C LEU A 147 -8.77 -8.95 4.25
N LYS A 148 -8.98 -10.20 3.80
CA LYS A 148 -10.26 -10.71 3.29
C LYS A 148 -10.89 -9.78 2.25
N VAL A 149 -10.05 -9.34 1.30
CA VAL A 149 -10.48 -8.46 0.22
C VAL A 149 -11.57 -9.15 -0.59
N LYS A 150 -12.67 -8.42 -0.85
CA LYS A 150 -13.77 -8.89 -1.71
C LYS A 150 -13.77 -8.21 -3.06
N ILE A 151 -13.31 -6.96 -3.09
CA ILE A 151 -13.24 -6.17 -4.31
C ILE A 151 -11.84 -5.57 -4.42
N ALA A 152 -11.15 -5.84 -5.53
CA ALA A 152 -9.85 -5.27 -5.85
C ALA A 152 -9.94 -4.30 -7.03
N VAL A 153 -9.36 -3.11 -6.88
CA VAL A 153 -9.42 -2.04 -7.88
C VAL A 153 -8.01 -1.61 -8.27
N GLY A 154 -7.73 -1.48 -9.57
CA GLY A 154 -6.41 -1.08 -10.07
C GLY A 154 -6.43 -0.76 -11.56
N SER A 155 -5.30 -0.31 -12.11
CA SER A 155 -5.17 -0.02 -13.56
C SER A 155 -4.34 -1.05 -14.31
N ASP A 156 -3.43 -1.76 -13.64
CA ASP A 156 -2.60 -2.82 -14.25
C ASP A 156 -3.38 -4.14 -14.27
N ALA A 157 -4.06 -4.40 -15.39
CA ALA A 157 -4.95 -5.56 -15.53
C ALA A 157 -4.24 -6.90 -15.31
N ASP A 158 -3.04 -7.08 -15.88
CA ASP A 158 -2.27 -8.33 -15.79
C ASP A 158 -1.86 -8.58 -14.32
N THR A 159 -1.23 -7.59 -13.68
CA THR A 159 -0.77 -7.71 -12.28
C THR A 159 -1.93 -7.86 -11.30
N LEU A 160 -2.99 -7.06 -11.48
CA LEU A 160 -4.14 -7.06 -10.58
C LEU A 160 -4.90 -8.37 -10.64
N THR A 161 -5.20 -8.86 -11.85
CA THR A 161 -5.97 -10.11 -12.04
C THR A 161 -5.21 -11.30 -11.49
N GLU A 162 -3.89 -11.35 -11.67
CA GLU A 162 -3.06 -12.42 -11.11
C GLU A 162 -3.02 -12.39 -9.58
N ALA A 163 -2.82 -11.19 -8.99
CA ALA A 163 -2.81 -11.02 -7.54
C ALA A 163 -4.18 -11.27 -6.90
N ALA A 164 -5.25 -10.93 -7.63
CA ALA A 164 -6.64 -10.99 -7.19
C ALA A 164 -7.38 -12.27 -7.65
N LYS A 165 -6.64 -13.32 -8.03
CA LYS A 165 -7.23 -14.58 -8.55
C LYS A 165 -8.30 -15.20 -7.64
N ASP A 166 -8.15 -15.03 -6.33
CA ASP A 166 -9.07 -15.58 -5.31
C ASP A 166 -10.02 -14.49 -4.74
N VAL A 167 -10.02 -13.28 -5.32
CA VAL A 167 -10.91 -12.16 -4.97
C VAL A 167 -12.16 -12.24 -5.85
N GLU A 168 -13.33 -12.01 -5.26
CA GLU A 168 -14.63 -12.20 -5.93
C GLU A 168 -14.87 -11.23 -7.09
N HIS A 169 -14.48 -9.96 -6.91
CA HIS A 169 -14.67 -8.94 -7.93
C HIS A 169 -13.40 -8.13 -8.15
N VAL A 170 -13.05 -7.93 -9.42
CA VAL A 170 -11.91 -7.13 -9.83
C VAL A 170 -12.38 -6.03 -10.77
N VAL A 171 -12.07 -4.78 -10.44
CA VAL A 171 -12.43 -3.62 -11.27
C VAL A 171 -11.16 -2.97 -11.79
N VAL A 172 -10.93 -3.09 -13.09
CA VAL A 172 -9.82 -2.42 -13.78
C VAL A 172 -10.30 -1.05 -14.24
N VAL A 173 -9.66 0.03 -13.78
CA VAL A 173 -10.03 1.41 -14.12
C VAL A 173 -8.87 2.10 -14.83
N GLY A 174 -9.14 2.70 -15.98
CA GLY A 174 -8.14 3.45 -16.74
C GLY A 174 -7.52 2.63 -17.86
N SER A 175 -6.45 3.18 -18.43
CA SER A 175 -5.68 2.53 -19.48
C SER A 175 -4.19 2.75 -19.32
N LEU A 176 -3.43 1.66 -19.33
CA LEU A 176 -1.97 1.70 -19.33
C LEU A 176 -1.40 1.24 -20.67
N PRO A 177 -0.24 1.78 -21.09
CA PRO A 177 0.35 1.46 -22.39
C PRO A 177 0.65 -0.02 -22.61
N TRP A 178 0.91 -0.76 -21.53
CA TRP A 178 1.25 -2.19 -21.57
C TRP A 178 0.06 -3.12 -21.41
N MET A 179 -1.16 -2.60 -21.32
CA MET A 179 -2.34 -3.46 -21.31
C MET A 179 -2.51 -4.10 -22.68
N LYS A 180 -2.71 -5.42 -22.70
CA LYS A 180 -3.07 -6.13 -23.92
C LYS A 180 -4.52 -5.78 -24.30
N ALA A 181 -4.80 -5.71 -25.61
CA ALA A 181 -6.16 -5.51 -26.10
C ALA A 181 -7.07 -6.62 -25.55
N ALA A 182 -8.19 -6.20 -24.96
CA ALA A 182 -9.24 -6.99 -24.30
C ALA A 182 -9.06 -8.52 -24.41
N VAL A 183 -8.31 -9.09 -23.46
CA VAL A 183 -8.34 -10.52 -23.20
C VAL A 183 -9.74 -10.84 -22.69
N GLU A 184 -10.31 -11.98 -23.10
CA GLU A 184 -11.52 -12.54 -22.49
C GLU A 184 -11.32 -12.61 -20.98
N LEU A 185 -11.76 -11.56 -20.29
CA LEU A 185 -11.54 -11.38 -18.88
C LEU A 185 -12.33 -12.46 -18.15
N GLN A 186 -11.64 -13.14 -17.24
CA GLN A 186 -12.19 -14.19 -16.40
C GLN A 186 -13.46 -13.68 -15.70
N SER A 187 -14.39 -14.59 -15.40
CA SER A 187 -15.60 -14.27 -14.63
C SER A 187 -15.24 -13.45 -13.39
N GLY A 188 -15.88 -12.29 -13.21
CA GLY A 188 -15.66 -11.40 -12.06
C GLY A 188 -14.72 -10.21 -12.30
N VAL A 189 -14.07 -10.09 -13.46
CA VAL A 189 -13.27 -8.91 -13.81
C VAL A 189 -14.02 -7.97 -14.75
N VAL A 190 -14.11 -6.69 -14.38
CA VAL A 190 -14.74 -5.63 -15.18
C VAL A 190 -13.74 -4.52 -15.45
N GLN A 191 -13.51 -4.22 -16.73
CA GLN A 191 -12.63 -3.12 -17.16
C GLN A 191 -13.43 -1.92 -17.64
N VAL A 192 -13.04 -0.72 -17.18
CA VAL A 192 -13.64 0.56 -17.55
C VAL A 192 -12.55 1.60 -17.84
N ASP A 193 -12.86 2.57 -18.70
CA ASP A 193 -11.92 3.60 -19.15
C ASP A 193 -11.64 4.69 -18.11
N LYS A 194 -12.62 5.00 -17.26
CA LYS A 194 -12.53 6.10 -16.28
C LYS A 194 -13.40 5.87 -15.05
N TRP A 195 -13.08 6.59 -13.98
CA TRP A 195 -13.79 6.48 -12.70
C TRP A 195 -15.29 6.78 -12.79
N SER A 196 -15.73 7.69 -13.67
CA SER A 196 -17.17 7.99 -13.80
C SER A 196 -17.98 6.75 -14.23
N VAL A 197 -17.40 5.88 -15.06
CA VAL A 197 -18.02 4.61 -15.49
C VAL A 197 -17.85 3.53 -14.41
N ALA A 198 -16.72 3.54 -13.69
CA ALA A 198 -16.51 2.66 -12.55
C ALA A 198 -17.61 2.81 -11.49
N LYS A 199 -18.19 4.02 -11.33
CA LYS A 199 -19.33 4.25 -10.45
C LYS A 199 -20.50 3.30 -10.75
N GLU A 200 -20.86 3.15 -12.02
CA GLU A 200 -21.96 2.27 -12.45
C GLU A 200 -21.65 0.79 -12.16
N VAL A 201 -20.37 0.40 -12.26
CA VAL A 201 -19.92 -0.94 -11.85
C VAL A 201 -20.14 -1.14 -10.35
N PHE A 202 -19.73 -0.18 -9.51
CA PHE A 202 -19.91 -0.29 -8.07
C PHE A 202 -21.39 -0.25 -7.66
N ASP A 203 -22.23 0.54 -8.31
CA ASP A 203 -23.68 0.56 -8.05
C ASP A 203 -24.30 -0.83 -8.30
N ARG A 204 -23.93 -1.51 -9.40
CA ARG A 204 -24.36 -2.89 -9.67
C ARG A 204 -23.84 -3.89 -8.63
N LEU A 205 -22.57 -3.76 -8.23
CA LEU A 205 -22.00 -4.64 -7.20
C LEU A 205 -22.69 -4.46 -5.84
N ILE A 206 -23.08 -3.23 -5.49
CA ILE A 206 -23.83 -2.95 -4.27
C ILE A 206 -25.19 -3.66 -4.29
N GLU A 207 -25.88 -3.65 -5.43
CA GLU A 207 -27.15 -4.37 -5.63
C GLU A 207 -26.97 -5.89 -5.61
N GLU A 208 -25.98 -6.41 -6.34
CA GLU A 208 -25.65 -7.85 -6.41
C GLU A 208 -25.31 -8.43 -5.03
N LEU A 209 -24.59 -7.66 -4.22
CA LEU A 209 -24.14 -8.06 -2.88
C LEU A 209 -25.14 -7.71 -1.77
N ASP A 210 -26.32 -7.16 -2.12
CA ASP A 210 -27.36 -6.70 -1.19
C ASP A 210 -26.81 -5.82 -0.05
N LEU A 211 -25.93 -4.88 -0.40
CA LEU A 211 -25.26 -4.04 0.59
C LEU A 211 -26.13 -2.87 1.01
N GLN A 212 -26.48 -2.84 2.28
CA GLN A 212 -27.22 -1.73 2.87
C GLN A 212 -26.27 -0.59 3.27
N PRO A 213 -26.61 0.68 2.98
CA PRO A 213 -25.78 1.81 3.36
C PRO A 213 -25.82 1.99 4.90
N LEU A 214 -24.67 2.25 5.50
CA LEU A 214 -24.61 2.61 6.91
C LEU A 214 -25.14 4.04 7.14
N ASP A 215 -26.04 4.19 8.12
CA ASP A 215 -26.62 5.50 8.52
C ASP A 215 -25.57 6.51 8.99
N LYS A 216 -24.50 6.02 9.62
CA LYS A 216 -23.40 6.84 10.15
C LYS A 216 -22.07 6.23 9.77
N VAL A 217 -21.40 6.87 8.80
CA VAL A 217 -20.02 6.52 8.44
C VAL A 217 -19.09 7.61 8.91
N ALA A 218 -18.22 7.24 9.86
CA ALA A 218 -17.11 8.08 10.23
C ALA A 218 -16.23 8.35 8.99
N VAL A 219 -15.84 9.61 8.83
CA VAL A 219 -14.83 10.02 7.87
C VAL A 219 -13.57 9.18 8.11
N GLY A 220 -12.88 8.77 7.04
CA GLY A 220 -11.61 8.07 7.13
C GLY A 220 -10.62 8.87 8.00
N PRO A 221 -9.74 8.20 8.76
CA PRO A 221 -8.74 8.90 9.54
C PRO A 221 -7.79 9.68 8.63
N ARG A 222 -7.08 10.68 9.20
CA ARG A 222 -5.90 11.24 8.54
C ARG A 222 -4.79 10.21 8.57
N LEU A 223 -4.44 9.66 7.42
CA LEU A 223 -3.44 8.62 7.25
C LEU A 223 -2.04 9.09 7.68
N ALA A 224 -1.73 10.38 7.49
CA ALA A 224 -0.44 10.96 7.90
C ALA A 224 -0.33 11.13 9.43
N ARG A 225 -1.45 11.20 10.15
CA ARG A 225 -1.47 11.23 11.62
C ARG A 225 -1.52 9.84 12.25
N TYR A 226 -1.79 8.80 11.46
CA TYR A 226 -1.99 7.47 11.98
C TYR A 226 -0.64 6.85 12.35
N THR A 227 -0.38 6.75 13.66
CA THR A 227 0.84 6.15 14.24
C THR A 227 0.74 4.63 14.41
N ASP A 228 -0.44 4.06 14.16
CA ASP A 228 -0.74 2.62 14.32
C ASP A 228 -0.45 1.82 13.04
N ASP A 229 0.68 2.13 12.41
CA ASP A 229 1.20 1.34 11.31
C ASP A 229 1.73 0.02 11.88
N LEU A 230 0.87 -1.00 11.94
CA LEU A 230 1.37 -2.37 11.97
C LEU A 230 2.07 -2.60 10.63
N VAL A 231 3.40 -2.47 10.62
CA VAL A 231 4.21 -2.84 9.46
C VAL A 231 4.27 -4.36 9.45
N THR A 232 3.54 -5.00 8.54
CA THR A 232 3.65 -6.45 8.31
C THR A 232 4.90 -6.70 7.49
N VAL A 233 6.00 -6.98 8.17
CA VAL A 233 7.32 -7.09 7.54
C VAL A 233 7.53 -8.50 7.00
N SER A 234 8.00 -8.59 5.76
CA SER A 234 8.32 -9.84 5.08
C SER A 234 9.35 -10.66 5.87
N THR A 235 9.06 -11.94 6.10
CA THR A 235 9.95 -12.88 6.83
C THR A 235 11.26 -13.20 6.11
N ARG A 236 11.40 -12.73 4.85
CA ARG A 236 12.53 -13.02 3.96
C ARG A 236 13.54 -11.89 3.88
N LYS A 237 13.27 -10.75 4.53
CA LYS A 237 14.14 -9.55 4.41
C LYS A 237 15.31 -9.64 5.41
N PRO A 238 16.49 -9.12 5.05
CA PRO A 238 17.67 -9.10 5.92
C PRO A 238 17.57 -8.02 7.01
N ALA A 239 18.41 -8.15 8.04
CA ALA A 239 18.56 -7.21 9.17
C ALA A 239 18.45 -5.73 8.80
N VAL A 240 19.22 -5.34 7.78
CA VAL A 240 19.40 -3.96 7.33
C VAL A 240 18.10 -3.36 6.80
N PHE A 241 17.21 -4.17 6.26
CA PHE A 241 15.90 -3.70 5.80
C PHE A 241 15.06 -3.17 6.98
N TYR A 242 15.02 -3.92 8.09
CA TYR A 242 14.30 -3.51 9.31
C TYR A 242 14.93 -2.27 9.94
N ALA A 243 16.27 -2.19 9.93
CA ALA A 243 17.02 -1.03 10.38
C ALA A 243 16.57 0.26 9.69
N ASN A 244 16.47 0.19 8.36
CA ASN A 244 16.11 1.34 7.53
C ASN A 244 14.65 1.76 7.78
N ILE A 245 13.73 0.81 7.97
CA ILE A 245 12.34 1.10 8.33
C ILE A 245 12.27 1.82 9.67
N ILE A 246 12.90 1.26 10.71
CA ILE A 246 12.91 1.84 12.06
C ILE A 246 13.54 3.24 12.03
N ASN A 247 14.70 3.37 11.39
CA ASN A 247 15.41 4.64 11.29
C ASN A 247 14.57 5.69 10.55
N SER A 248 13.98 5.35 9.39
CA SER A 248 13.11 6.25 8.62
C SER A 248 11.93 6.75 9.46
N LYS A 249 11.25 5.85 10.17
CA LYS A 249 10.09 6.18 11.02
C LYS A 249 10.45 7.14 12.17
N PHE A 250 11.59 6.93 12.84
CA PHE A 250 12.02 7.80 13.94
C PHE A 250 12.67 9.11 13.51
N THR A 251 13.55 9.06 12.52
CA THR A 251 14.36 10.22 12.13
C THR A 251 13.64 11.09 11.10
N VAL A 252 13.18 10.49 10.01
CA VAL A 252 12.54 11.19 8.89
C VAL A 252 11.08 11.51 9.22
N GLN A 253 10.34 10.53 9.74
CA GLN A 253 8.91 10.68 10.01
C GLN A 253 8.61 11.22 11.41
N LYS A 254 9.63 11.34 12.28
CA LYS A 254 9.52 11.85 13.66
C LYS A 254 8.45 11.14 14.49
N GLN A 255 8.19 9.86 14.23
CA GLN A 255 7.21 9.09 15.01
C GLN A 255 7.73 8.85 16.43
N GLU A 256 6.82 8.94 17.40
CA GLU A 256 7.11 8.61 18.80
C GLU A 256 6.93 7.13 19.10
N THR A 257 6.18 6.41 18.25
CA THR A 257 5.91 4.98 18.42
C THR A 257 5.83 4.27 17.07
N ILE A 258 6.44 3.09 16.97
CA ILE A 258 6.38 2.22 15.79
C ILE A 258 5.87 0.85 16.24
N ARG A 259 4.99 0.21 15.44
CA ARG A 259 4.53 -1.17 15.65
C ARG A 259 4.98 -2.05 14.47
N LEU A 260 5.83 -3.03 14.72
CA LEU A 260 6.26 -3.98 13.68
C LEU A 260 5.68 -5.36 13.94
N GLN A 261 5.31 -6.07 12.88
CA GLN A 261 4.96 -7.49 12.90
C GLN A 261 5.90 -8.26 11.98
N ALA A 262 6.75 -9.12 12.54
CA ALA A 262 7.72 -9.91 11.79
C ALA A 262 7.89 -11.31 12.41
N SER A 263 8.71 -12.17 11.80
CA SER A 263 9.10 -13.48 12.37
C SER A 263 10.09 -13.31 13.52
N GLU A 264 10.19 -14.30 14.41
CA GLU A 264 11.09 -14.26 15.58
C GLU A 264 12.55 -13.94 15.23
N ALA A 265 13.10 -14.54 14.17
CA ALA A 265 14.45 -14.26 13.69
C ALA A 265 14.62 -12.81 13.20
N ALA A 266 13.62 -12.28 12.47
CA ALA A 266 13.59 -10.89 12.04
C ALA A 266 13.48 -9.92 13.22
N ILE A 267 12.77 -10.32 14.27
CA ILE A 267 12.58 -9.52 15.49
C ILE A 267 13.85 -9.45 16.32
N THR A 268 14.54 -10.56 16.56
CA THR A 268 15.84 -10.55 17.27
C THR A 268 16.81 -9.57 16.60
N THR A 269 16.82 -9.60 15.28
CA THR A 269 17.62 -8.71 14.46
C THR A 269 17.16 -7.25 14.54
N ALA A 270 15.84 -7.00 14.44
CA ALA A 270 15.27 -5.66 14.59
C ALA A 270 15.52 -5.07 15.99
N VAL A 271 15.49 -5.89 17.04
CA VAL A 271 15.84 -5.50 18.41
C VAL A 271 17.33 -5.16 18.53
N GLN A 272 18.22 -5.98 17.97
CA GLN A 272 19.66 -5.68 17.94
C GLN A 272 19.94 -4.35 17.20
N VAL A 273 19.27 -4.10 16.08
CA VAL A 273 19.44 -2.82 15.38
C VAL A 273 18.80 -1.65 16.13
N ALA A 274 17.63 -1.84 16.75
CA ALA A 274 17.05 -0.83 17.63
C ALA A 274 18.00 -0.47 18.79
N GLU A 275 18.73 -1.45 19.33
CA GLU A 275 19.78 -1.23 20.33
C GLU A 275 21.03 -0.51 19.77
N ILE A 276 21.46 -0.82 18.55
CA ILE A 276 22.55 -0.07 17.88
C ILE A 276 22.12 1.40 17.65
N LEU A 277 20.89 1.61 17.18
CA LEU A 277 20.32 2.94 17.02
C LEU A 277 20.13 3.65 18.37
N ARG A 278 19.84 2.92 19.46
CA ARG A 278 19.85 3.46 20.83
C ARG A 278 21.23 4.01 21.19
N MET A 279 22.30 3.27 20.90
CA MET A 279 23.67 3.71 21.16
C MET A 279 24.08 4.91 20.30
N GLN A 280 23.46 5.08 19.13
CA GLN A 280 23.81 6.12 18.16
C GLN A 280 22.89 7.36 18.19
N ASN A 281 21.65 7.29 18.70
CA ASN A 281 20.62 8.32 18.44
C ASN A 281 19.42 8.46 19.47
N ASN A 282 19.59 8.17 20.76
CA ASN A 282 18.63 8.54 21.84
C ASN A 282 17.15 8.06 21.70
N SER A 283 16.92 6.74 21.54
CA SER A 283 15.59 6.10 21.62
C SER A 283 15.59 4.92 22.61
N THR A 284 14.52 4.69 23.39
CA THR A 284 14.39 3.52 24.28
C THR A 284 13.33 2.54 23.78
N THR A 285 13.68 1.27 23.76
CA THR A 285 12.72 0.18 23.55
C THR A 285 11.83 0.08 24.79
N THR A 286 10.62 0.63 24.75
CA THR A 286 9.75 0.67 25.93
C THR A 286 8.88 -0.56 26.08
N ARG A 287 8.57 -1.30 24.99
CA ARG A 287 7.82 -2.56 25.12
C ARG A 287 8.03 -3.52 23.96
N ILE A 288 8.50 -4.73 24.28
CA ILE A 288 8.45 -5.90 23.38
C ILE A 288 7.28 -6.77 23.85
N THR A 289 6.25 -6.95 23.02
CA THR A 289 5.13 -7.85 23.34
C THR A 289 5.02 -8.97 22.33
N THR A 290 5.08 -10.21 22.81
CA THR A 290 4.83 -11.40 21.99
C THR A 290 3.31 -11.66 21.90
N ARG A 291 2.76 -11.80 20.70
CA ARG A 291 1.38 -12.31 20.51
C ARG A 291 1.35 -13.35 19.40
N TYR A 292 1.25 -14.62 19.76
CA TYR A 292 0.99 -15.67 18.77
C TYR A 292 -0.36 -15.42 18.09
N SER A 293 -0.37 -15.26 16.76
CA SER A 293 -1.61 -15.34 15.98
C SER A 293 -1.57 -16.60 15.13
N LEU A 294 -2.61 -17.44 15.22
CA LEU A 294 -2.76 -18.60 14.34
C LEU A 294 -2.97 -18.13 12.89
N ASN A 295 -2.06 -18.46 11.97
CA ASN A 295 -2.42 -18.60 10.56
C ASN A 295 -2.91 -20.03 10.37
N ARG A 296 -4.15 -20.20 9.91
CA ARG A 296 -4.67 -21.51 9.46
C ARG A 296 -4.78 -21.51 7.93
N PRO A 297 -3.98 -22.30 7.22
CA PRO A 297 -4.38 -22.83 5.92
C PRO A 297 -5.22 -24.09 6.14
N LYS A 298 -6.24 -24.31 5.31
CA LYS A 298 -7.27 -25.35 5.53
C LYS A 298 -6.81 -26.80 5.38
N GLU A 299 -5.63 -27.14 4.84
CA GLU A 299 -5.37 -28.55 4.47
C GLU A 299 -3.98 -29.13 4.76
N ARG A 300 -3.00 -28.35 5.25
CA ARG A 300 -1.70 -28.90 5.66
C ARG A 300 -1.27 -28.21 6.95
N GLY A 301 -1.21 -28.98 8.04
CA GLY A 301 -1.00 -28.55 9.42
C GLY A 301 -0.38 -27.16 9.57
N GLY A 302 -1.18 -26.20 10.06
CA GLY A 302 -0.74 -24.82 10.22
C GLY A 302 0.47 -24.72 11.14
N TYR A 303 1.57 -24.15 10.65
CA TYR A 303 2.71 -23.80 11.48
C TYR A 303 2.44 -22.47 12.20
N ARG A 304 2.72 -22.42 13.50
CA ARG A 304 2.66 -21.17 14.27
C ARG A 304 3.79 -20.27 13.76
N VAL A 305 3.47 -19.20 13.05
CA VAL A 305 4.42 -18.11 12.85
C VAL A 305 4.33 -17.20 14.07
N PRO A 306 5.36 -17.12 14.92
CA PRO A 306 5.38 -16.15 16.01
C PRO A 306 5.33 -14.75 15.40
N LYS A 307 4.26 -14.01 15.70
CA LYS A 307 4.11 -12.60 15.36
C LYS A 307 4.43 -11.83 16.65
N MET A 308 5.50 -11.05 16.68
CA MET A 308 5.76 -10.15 17.82
C MET A 308 5.49 -8.72 17.42
N GLU A 309 4.94 -7.96 18.36
CA GLU A 309 4.71 -6.53 18.26
C GLU A 309 5.86 -5.83 19.00
N LEU A 310 6.71 -5.15 18.24
CA LEU A 310 7.73 -4.27 18.79
C LEU A 310 7.17 -2.86 18.89
N VAL A 311 7.16 -2.28 20.10
CA VAL A 311 6.78 -0.90 20.36
C VAL A 311 8.03 -0.14 20.83
N LEU A 312 8.53 0.74 19.96
CA LEU A 312 9.73 1.56 20.22
C LEU A 312 9.29 2.98 20.59
N GLN A 313 9.89 3.63 21.60
CA GLN A 313 9.56 5.01 21.98
C GLN A 313 10.78 5.95 21.94
N ARG A 314 10.57 7.17 21.45
CA ARG A 314 11.62 8.21 21.46
C ARG A 314 11.84 8.71 22.89
N VAL A 315 13.09 8.83 23.34
CA VAL A 315 13.38 9.43 24.65
C VAL A 315 13.44 10.94 24.50
N ALA A 316 12.76 11.67 25.38
CA ALA A 316 12.96 13.10 25.52
C ALA A 316 14.35 13.35 26.11
N HIS A 317 15.08 14.33 25.59
CA HIS A 317 16.32 14.78 26.22
C HIS A 317 15.97 15.36 27.59
N GLU A 318 16.39 14.70 28.67
CA GLU A 318 16.70 15.43 29.91
C GLU A 318 18.03 16.14 29.63
N GLY A 319 18.03 17.47 29.74
CA GLY A 319 19.19 18.33 29.54
C GLY A 319 20.21 18.19 30.65
#